data_AF-A0A0N7F203-F1
#
_entry.id   AF-A0A0N7F203-F1
#
_cell.length_a   1.000
_cell.length_b   1.000
_cell.length_c   1.000
_cell.angle_alpha   90.00
_cell.angle_beta   90.00
_cell.angle_gamma   90.00
#
_symmetry.space_group_name_H-M   'P 1'
#
loop_
_entity.id
_entity.type
_entity.pdbx_description
1 polymer ?
#
loop_
_entity_poly.entity_id
_entity_poly.type
_entity_poly.pdbx_seq_one_letter_code
_entity_poly.pdbx_strand_id
1 'polypeptide(L)'
;MHRFPSPARTTQPSSSPDLSHSGLAARPRKRPCDSSYRVEMDDAIRNEVLSYQAAFLRAITQTEEMQDFAERWQPRIEQASQAAEQGILSTVTLQLLQSVLAGVHVVTSSLLAGQAAATRISDEAMLDIRSHLSQKGVAAFTSNQHHRPSSTSKLPIRAHLPFAPSDPLAPYRRWFLDHFAFPYLTAADK
;
A
#
# COMPACT_ATOMS: atom_id res chain seq x y z
N MET A 1 9.34 -54.09 22.51
CA MET A 1 9.96 -55.15 21.67
C MET A 1 9.37 -55.07 20.27
N HIS A 2 10.19 -55.36 19.26
CA HIS A 2 9.93 -55.42 17.81
C HIS A 2 9.90 -54.09 17.05
N ARG A 3 10.61 -53.88 15.94
CA ARG A 3 11.82 -54.47 15.32
C ARG A 3 12.11 -53.56 14.11
N PHE A 4 13.32 -53.05 13.95
CA PHE A 4 13.77 -52.40 12.72
C PHE A 4 13.74 -53.40 11.54
N PRO A 5 13.54 -52.94 10.30
CA PRO A 5 14.09 -53.59 9.12
C PRO A 5 15.27 -52.80 8.52
N SER A 6 16.30 -53.58 8.23
CA SER A 6 17.63 -53.28 7.70
C SER A 6 17.65 -52.72 6.26
N PRO A 7 18.80 -52.13 5.84
CA PRO A 7 19.03 -51.63 4.48
C PRO A 7 19.38 -52.76 3.51
N ALA A 8 18.90 -52.68 2.27
CA ALA A 8 19.26 -53.60 1.21
C ALA A 8 19.36 -52.89 -0.15
N ARG A 9 20.59 -52.64 -0.63
CA ARG A 9 21.07 -52.93 -2.01
C ARG A 9 22.51 -52.41 -2.17
N THR A 10 23.51 -53.27 -2.09
CA THR A 10 24.13 -54.05 -3.18
C THR A 10 24.89 -53.20 -4.19
N THR A 11 26.20 -53.29 -4.01
CA THR A 11 27.34 -53.04 -4.91
C THR A 11 27.09 -53.39 -6.38
N GLN A 12 27.46 -52.49 -7.29
CA GLN A 12 27.69 -52.82 -8.70
C GLN A 12 29.15 -52.49 -9.05
N PRO A 13 29.97 -53.47 -9.46
CA PRO A 13 31.34 -53.22 -9.89
C PRO A 13 31.42 -52.89 -11.39
N SER A 14 32.32 -51.94 -11.67
CA SER A 14 33.20 -51.80 -12.83
C SER A 14 32.97 -52.74 -14.03
N SER A 15 32.78 -52.13 -15.20
CA SER A 15 33.14 -52.75 -16.48
C SER A 15 33.81 -51.70 -17.36
N SER A 16 34.88 -52.15 -18.00
CA SER A 16 36.01 -51.43 -18.61
C SER A 16 35.66 -50.40 -19.70
N PRO A 17 36.56 -49.44 -19.98
CA PRO A 17 36.51 -48.64 -21.20
C PRO A 17 37.26 -49.37 -22.33
N ASP A 18 36.53 -49.87 -23.32
CA ASP A 18 37.13 -50.28 -24.58
C ASP A 18 37.47 -49.05 -25.42
N LEU A 19 38.78 -48.78 -25.51
CA LEU A 19 39.41 -47.94 -26.52
C LEU A 19 39.26 -48.64 -27.88
N SER A 20 38.49 -48.05 -28.79
CA SER A 20 38.55 -48.39 -30.21
C SER A 20 38.15 -47.22 -31.12
N HIS A 21 39.21 -46.65 -31.71
CA HIS A 21 39.37 -46.17 -33.08
C HIS A 21 38.47 -45.08 -33.70
N SER A 22 39.16 -43.99 -34.07
CA SER A 22 38.94 -43.09 -35.20
C SER A 22 37.85 -43.46 -36.21
N GLY A 23 36.95 -42.51 -36.46
CA GLY A 23 36.13 -42.50 -37.66
C GLY A 23 35.10 -41.39 -37.63
N LEU A 24 35.36 -40.36 -38.45
CA LEU A 24 34.47 -39.24 -38.80
C LEU A 24 34.39 -38.11 -37.78
N ALA A 25 34.94 -36.97 -38.20
CA ALA A 25 34.68 -35.67 -37.61
C ALA A 25 33.17 -35.49 -37.40
N ALA A 26 32.72 -35.68 -36.17
CA ALA A 26 31.38 -35.36 -35.75
C ALA A 26 31.21 -33.86 -35.96
N ARG A 27 30.59 -33.49 -37.09
CA ARG A 27 30.11 -32.14 -37.38
C ARG A 27 29.45 -31.65 -36.10
N PRO A 28 29.87 -30.52 -35.50
CA PRO A 28 29.30 -30.06 -34.24
C PRO A 28 27.82 -29.78 -34.49
N ARG A 29 26.97 -30.74 -34.13
CA ARG A 29 25.53 -30.59 -34.16
C ARG A 29 25.27 -29.45 -33.18
N LYS A 30 24.89 -28.29 -33.72
CA LYS A 30 24.33 -27.17 -32.95
C LYS A 30 23.21 -27.78 -32.11
N ARG A 31 23.50 -28.08 -30.84
CA ARG A 31 22.46 -28.46 -29.89
C ARG A 31 21.48 -27.28 -29.90
N PRO A 32 20.18 -27.49 -30.08
CA PRO A 32 19.20 -26.42 -29.90
C PRO A 32 19.44 -25.85 -28.51
N CYS A 33 20.00 -24.64 -28.44
CA CYS A 33 20.28 -23.97 -27.19
C CYS A 33 18.94 -23.60 -26.56
N ASP A 34 18.54 -24.39 -25.57
CA ASP A 34 17.90 -24.01 -24.31
C ASP A 34 16.86 -22.88 -24.36
N SER A 35 15.87 -23.02 -25.24
CA SER A 35 14.71 -22.12 -25.26
C SER A 35 13.81 -22.33 -24.03
N SER A 36 13.83 -23.52 -23.43
CA SER A 36 13.06 -23.87 -22.23
C SER A 36 13.44 -23.01 -21.03
N TYR A 37 14.75 -22.87 -20.77
CA TYR A 37 15.23 -22.08 -19.63
C TYR A 37 14.82 -20.60 -19.71
N ARG A 38 14.80 -20.03 -20.92
CA ARG A 38 14.39 -18.63 -21.14
C ARG A 38 12.92 -18.41 -20.84
N VAL A 39 12.05 -19.34 -21.26
CA VAL A 39 10.61 -19.25 -21.01
C VAL A 39 10.32 -19.38 -19.52
N GLU A 40 10.96 -20.34 -18.84
CA GLU A 40 10.81 -20.51 -17.38
C GLU A 40 11.26 -19.27 -16.60
N MET A 41 12.40 -18.65 -16.99
CA MET A 41 12.89 -17.43 -16.34
C MET A 41 12.00 -16.21 -16.62
N ASP A 42 11.51 -16.06 -17.85
CA ASP A 42 10.58 -14.98 -18.21
C ASP A 42 9.27 -15.08 -17.40
N ASP A 43 8.71 -16.28 -17.28
CA ASP A 43 7.50 -16.52 -16.49
C ASP A 43 7.75 -16.33 -14.98
N ALA A 44 8.91 -16.75 -14.47
CA ALA A 44 9.29 -16.53 -13.07
C ALA A 44 9.36 -15.04 -12.74
N ILE A 45 10.05 -14.25 -13.57
CA ILE A 45 10.20 -12.80 -13.37
C ILE A 45 8.85 -12.10 -13.54
N ARG A 46 8.02 -12.52 -14.51
CA ARG A 46 6.67 -11.98 -14.68
C ARG A 46 5.81 -12.19 -13.44
N ASN A 47 5.78 -13.40 -12.91
CA ASN A 47 5.02 -13.72 -11.70
C ASN A 47 5.53 -12.95 -10.48
N GLU A 48 6.85 -12.80 -10.38
CA GLU A 48 7.49 -12.01 -9.34
C GLU A 48 7.06 -10.54 -9.41
N VAL A 49 7.13 -9.90 -10.58
CA VAL A 49 6.69 -8.51 -10.78
C VAL A 49 5.22 -8.30 -10.39
N LEU A 50 4.33 -9.22 -10.78
CA LEU A 50 2.92 -9.15 -10.40
C LEU A 50 2.72 -9.34 -8.88
N SER A 51 3.46 -10.25 -8.27
CA SER A 51 3.41 -10.46 -6.82
C SER A 51 3.84 -9.21 -6.05
N TYR A 52 4.87 -8.51 -6.54
CA TYR A 52 5.33 -7.26 -5.96
C TYR A 52 4.36 -6.11 -6.18
N GLN A 53 3.69 -6.04 -7.32
CA GLN A 53 2.61 -5.08 -7.53
C GLN A 53 1.50 -5.26 -6.49
N ALA A 54 1.08 -6.50 -6.23
CA ALA A 54 0.09 -6.80 -5.19
C ALA A 54 0.61 -6.48 -3.78
N ALA A 55 1.87 -6.79 -3.49
CA ALA A 55 2.51 -6.46 -2.21
C ALA A 55 2.59 -4.95 -1.99
N PHE A 56 2.93 -4.17 -3.03
CA PHE A 56 2.97 -2.72 -2.99
C PHE A 56 1.61 -2.13 -2.64
N LEU A 57 0.54 -2.59 -3.30
CA LEU A 57 -0.82 -2.12 -3.01
C LEU A 57 -1.24 -2.40 -1.56
N ARG A 58 -0.83 -3.54 -1.00
CA ARG A 58 -1.05 -3.84 0.42
C ARG A 58 -0.23 -2.92 1.33
N ALA A 59 1.04 -2.73 1.02
CA ALA A 59 1.95 -1.90 1.80
C ALA A 59 1.51 -0.41 1.84
N ILE A 60 0.91 0.11 0.77
CA ILE A 60 0.33 1.47 0.78
C ILE A 60 -0.78 1.61 1.83
N THR A 61 -1.53 0.54 2.12
CA THR A 61 -2.58 0.58 3.14
C THR A 61 -2.06 0.38 4.56
N GLN A 62 -0.82 -0.08 4.72
CA GLN A 62 -0.22 -0.44 6.02
C GLN A 62 1.19 0.14 6.12
N THR A 63 1.34 1.27 6.81
CA THR A 63 2.60 2.03 6.89
C THR A 63 3.78 1.18 7.38
N GLU A 64 3.55 0.21 8.28
CA GLU A 64 4.59 -0.68 8.79
C GLU A 64 5.15 -1.62 7.71
N GLU A 65 4.32 -2.11 6.79
CA GLU A 65 4.74 -3.01 5.70
C GLU A 65 5.49 -2.28 4.58
N MET A 66 5.42 -0.94 4.52
CA MET A 66 6.06 -0.14 3.47
C MET A 66 7.58 -0.19 3.53
N GLN A 67 8.16 -0.21 4.73
CA GLN A 67 9.61 -0.28 4.90
C GLN A 67 10.15 -1.64 4.47
N ASP A 68 9.52 -2.72 4.93
CA ASP A 68 9.83 -4.09 4.51
C ASP A 68 9.69 -4.29 3.00
N PHE A 69 8.67 -3.67 2.39
CA PHE A 69 8.49 -3.68 0.95
C PHE A 69 9.67 -3.01 0.24
N ALA A 70 10.08 -1.81 0.68
CA ALA A 70 11.16 -1.06 0.04
C ALA A 70 12.50 -1.83 0.06
N GLU A 71 12.83 -2.47 1.18
CA GLU A 71 14.04 -3.29 1.33
C GLU A 71 14.06 -4.49 0.37
N ARG A 72 12.90 -5.12 0.17
CA ARG A 72 12.79 -6.28 -0.74
C ARG A 72 12.64 -5.89 -2.20
N TRP A 73 12.13 -4.70 -2.48
CA TRP A 73 11.83 -4.24 -3.84
C TRP A 73 13.10 -3.94 -4.65
N GLN A 74 14.04 -3.21 -4.06
CA GLN A 74 15.28 -2.80 -4.73
C GLN A 74 16.07 -3.96 -5.36
N PRO A 75 16.47 -5.01 -4.62
CA PRO A 75 17.29 -6.09 -5.19
C PRO A 75 16.58 -6.85 -6.32
N ARG A 76 15.24 -6.82 -6.34
CA ARG A 76 14.43 -7.51 -7.36
C ARG A 76 14.32 -6.74 -8.64
N ILE A 77 14.22 -5.42 -8.56
CA ILE A 77 14.31 -4.58 -9.74
C ILE A 77 15.70 -4.64 -10.35
N GLU A 78 16.75 -4.70 -9.52
CA GLU A 78 18.13 -4.92 -10.00
C GLU A 78 18.29 -6.28 -10.69
N GLN A 79 17.70 -7.34 -10.13
CA GLN A 79 17.69 -8.67 -10.77
C GLN A 79 16.93 -8.64 -12.12
N ALA A 80 15.76 -8.00 -12.16
CA ALA A 80 14.96 -7.87 -13.38
C ALA A 80 15.67 -7.02 -14.45
N SER A 81 16.39 -5.96 -14.06
CA SER A 81 17.16 -5.14 -14.99
C SER A 81 18.34 -5.91 -15.57
N GLN A 82 19.05 -6.71 -14.77
CA GLN A 82 20.10 -7.59 -15.26
C GLN A 82 19.56 -8.62 -16.25
N ALA A 83 18.41 -9.24 -15.97
CA ALA A 83 17.76 -10.17 -16.89
C ALA A 83 17.30 -9.49 -18.21
N ALA A 84 16.87 -8.22 -18.13
CA ALA A 84 16.54 -7.41 -19.29
C ALA A 84 17.77 -7.14 -20.16
N GLU A 85 18.89 -6.71 -19.56
CA GLU A 85 20.16 -6.43 -20.25
C GLU A 85 20.74 -7.67 -20.93
N GLN A 86 20.54 -8.84 -20.33
CA GLN A 86 20.95 -10.13 -20.89
C GLN A 86 20.02 -10.62 -22.03
N GLY A 87 18.93 -9.89 -22.33
CA GLY A 87 17.97 -10.26 -23.37
C GLY A 87 17.23 -11.56 -23.06
N ILE A 88 17.06 -11.88 -21.77
CA ILE A 88 16.31 -13.07 -21.32
C ILE A 88 14.81 -12.80 -21.34
N LEU A 89 14.42 -11.56 -21.02
CA LEU A 89 13.02 -11.17 -20.89
C LEU A 89 12.33 -10.99 -22.24
N SER A 90 11.08 -11.43 -22.32
CA SER A 90 10.23 -11.15 -23.45
C SER A 90 9.79 -9.68 -23.47
N THR A 91 9.45 -9.17 -24.66
CA THR A 91 8.95 -7.79 -24.82
C THR A 91 7.72 -7.52 -23.96
N VAL A 92 6.85 -8.51 -23.80
CA VAL A 92 5.64 -8.41 -22.96
C VAL A 92 6.02 -8.22 -21.49
N THR A 93 6.99 -8.98 -20.99
CA THR A 93 7.46 -8.86 -19.60
C THR A 93 8.17 -7.52 -19.36
N LEU A 94 8.93 -7.01 -20.33
CA LEU A 94 9.55 -5.69 -20.25
C LEU A 94 8.52 -4.56 -20.18
N GLN A 95 7.47 -4.62 -21.01
CA GLN A 95 6.37 -3.65 -20.97
C GLN A 95 5.62 -3.70 -19.64
N LEU A 96 5.38 -4.91 -19.12
CA LEU A 96 4.78 -5.08 -17.79
C LEU A 96 5.65 -4.44 -16.70
N LEU A 97 6.95 -4.76 -16.67
CA LEU A 97 7.90 -4.21 -15.71
C LEU A 97 7.92 -2.67 -15.75
N GLN A 98 7.96 -2.09 -16.95
CA GLN A 98 7.88 -0.64 -17.14
C GLN A 98 6.58 -0.06 -16.58
N SER A 99 5.44 -0.69 -16.88
CA SER A 99 4.13 -0.21 -16.41
C SER A 99 4.01 -0.24 -14.88
N VAL A 100 4.51 -1.30 -14.24
CA VAL A 100 4.50 -1.45 -12.78
C VAL A 100 5.41 -0.42 -12.13
N LEU A 101 6.64 -0.26 -12.64
CA LEU A 101 7.58 0.75 -12.14
C LEU A 101 7.02 2.17 -12.26
N ALA A 102 6.43 2.51 -13.41
CA ALA A 102 5.79 3.81 -13.61
C ALA A 102 4.63 4.02 -12.64
N GLY A 103 3.79 3.01 -12.43
CA GLY A 103 2.68 3.06 -11.48
C GLY A 103 3.15 3.28 -10.04
N VAL A 104 4.14 2.51 -9.59
CA VAL A 104 4.77 2.66 -8.26
C VAL A 104 5.34 4.08 -8.11
N HIS A 105 6.03 4.59 -9.11
CA HIS A 105 6.59 5.94 -9.10
C HIS A 105 5.51 7.03 -8.98
N VAL A 106 4.43 6.94 -9.76
CA VAL A 106 3.32 7.91 -9.71
C VAL A 106 2.66 7.90 -8.33
N VAL A 107 2.38 6.72 -7.77
CA VAL A 107 1.72 6.63 -6.47
C VAL A 107 2.63 7.16 -5.36
N THR A 108 3.89 6.75 -5.33
CA THR A 108 4.84 7.20 -4.29
C THR A 108 5.11 8.71 -4.36
N SER A 109 5.30 9.27 -5.56
CA SER A 109 5.46 10.72 -5.73
C SER A 109 4.23 11.51 -5.30
N SER A 110 3.03 11.03 -5.63
CA SER A 110 1.78 11.66 -5.18
C SER A 110 1.60 11.60 -3.66
N LEU A 111 1.99 10.49 -3.02
CA LEU A 111 1.94 10.36 -1.56
C LEU A 111 2.91 11.34 -0.88
N LEU A 112 4.14 11.47 -1.40
CA LEU A 112 5.11 12.44 -0.90
C LEU A 112 4.62 13.89 -1.04
N ALA A 113 4.04 14.23 -2.19
CA ALA A 113 3.45 15.55 -2.41
C ALA A 113 2.28 15.84 -1.44
N GLY A 114 1.40 14.84 -1.22
CA GLY A 114 0.31 14.93 -0.27
C GLY A 114 0.79 15.11 1.18
N GLN A 115 1.81 14.35 1.58
CA GLN A 115 2.43 14.48 2.90
C GLN A 115 3.03 15.88 3.10
N ALA A 116 3.77 16.39 2.13
CA ALA A 116 4.35 17.74 2.20
C ALA A 116 3.30 18.85 2.28
N ALA A 117 2.17 18.69 1.57
CA ALA A 117 1.05 19.62 1.66
C ALA A 117 0.38 19.58 3.05
N ALA A 118 0.16 18.37 3.60
CA ALA A 118 -0.45 18.19 4.90
C ALA A 118 0.43 18.75 6.04
N THR A 119 1.76 18.57 5.98
CA THR A 119 2.69 19.15 6.95
C THR A 119 2.65 20.67 6.89
N ARG A 120 2.67 21.26 5.70
CA ARG A 120 2.58 22.72 5.52
C ARG A 120 1.30 23.29 6.13
N ILE A 121 0.14 22.70 5.82
CA ILE A 121 -1.16 23.15 6.36
C ILE A 121 -1.17 23.04 7.89
N SER A 122 -0.63 21.96 8.43
CA SER A 122 -0.57 21.77 9.88
C SER A 122 0.33 22.81 10.55
N ASP A 123 1.47 23.14 9.94
CA ASP A 123 2.39 24.15 10.44
C ASP A 123 1.76 25.55 10.40
N GLU A 124 1.09 25.91 9.30
CA GLU A 124 0.34 27.17 9.18
C GLU A 124 -0.76 27.26 10.25
N ALA A 125 -1.55 26.19 10.42
CA ALA A 125 -2.59 26.15 11.46
C ALA A 125 -2.00 26.27 12.87
N MET A 126 -0.85 25.64 13.15
CA MET A 126 -0.18 25.79 14.44
C MET A 126 0.32 27.21 14.66
N LEU A 127 0.85 27.88 13.64
CA LEU A 127 1.27 29.27 13.72
C LEU A 127 0.09 30.19 14.00
N ASP A 128 -1.04 30.00 13.32
CA ASP A 128 -2.26 30.76 13.54
C ASP A 128 -2.80 30.58 14.95
N ILE A 129 -2.86 29.33 15.45
CA ILE A 129 -3.27 29.03 16.83
C ILE A 129 -2.33 29.71 17.82
N ARG A 130 -1.01 29.62 17.62
CA ARG A 130 -0.02 30.28 18.49
C ARG A 130 -0.16 31.79 18.47
N SER A 131 -0.37 32.39 17.30
CA SER A 131 -0.61 33.83 17.15
C SER A 131 -1.88 34.27 17.86
N HIS A 132 -2.96 33.50 17.72
CA HIS A 132 -4.22 33.81 18.40
C HIS A 132 -4.13 33.65 19.93
N LEU A 133 -3.41 32.63 20.42
CA LEU A 133 -3.14 32.45 21.84
C LEU A 133 -2.25 33.57 22.41
N SER A 134 -1.22 33.99 21.67
CA SER A 134 -0.33 35.08 22.10
C SER A 134 -1.03 36.44 22.09
N GLN A 135 -1.88 36.71 21.09
CA GLN A 135 -2.69 37.94 21.03
C GLN A 135 -3.73 38.01 22.15
N LYS A 136 -4.28 36.87 22.58
CA LYS A 136 -5.25 36.84 23.69
C LYS A 136 -4.61 36.94 25.08
N GLY A 137 -3.33 36.57 25.23
CA GLY A 137 -2.59 36.71 26.50
C GLY A 137 -3.33 36.19 27.74
N VAL A 138 -2.91 36.61 28.94
CA VAL A 138 -3.50 36.24 30.25
C VAL A 138 -5.02 36.55 30.32
N ALA A 139 -5.54 37.41 29.44
CA ALA A 139 -6.96 37.77 29.36
C ALA A 139 -7.89 36.62 28.95
N ALA A 140 -7.38 35.57 28.29
CA ALA A 140 -8.17 34.35 28.00
C ALA A 140 -8.33 33.43 29.22
N PHE A 141 -7.44 33.52 30.21
CA PHE A 141 -7.49 32.74 31.45
C PHE A 141 -8.07 33.52 32.63
N THR A 142 -8.14 34.85 32.56
CA THR A 142 -9.01 35.64 33.43
C THR A 142 -10.43 35.55 32.91
N SER A 143 -11.07 34.41 33.15
CA SER A 143 -12.53 34.33 33.10
C SER A 143 -13.08 35.40 34.04
N ASN A 144 -13.71 36.41 33.44
CA ASN A 144 -14.55 37.39 34.10
C ASN A 144 -15.57 36.67 34.97
N GLN A 145 -15.27 36.55 36.27
CA GLN A 145 -16.23 36.08 37.26
C GLN A 145 -17.38 37.09 37.46
N HIS A 146 -17.29 38.31 36.94
CA HIS A 146 -18.35 39.31 36.97
C HIS A 146 -18.45 39.98 35.61
N HIS A 147 -19.48 39.65 34.84
CA HIS A 147 -20.44 40.62 34.31
C HIS A 147 -21.48 39.88 33.48
N ARG A 148 -22.66 39.72 34.08
CA ARG A 148 -23.92 39.47 33.39
C ARG A 148 -24.49 40.82 32.98
N PRO A 149 -24.49 41.24 31.71
CA PRO A 149 -25.40 42.27 31.27
C PRO A 149 -26.71 41.60 30.89
N SER A 150 -27.64 41.64 31.84
CA SER A 150 -29.06 41.66 31.53
C SER A 150 -29.32 42.90 30.67
N SER A 151 -29.47 42.74 29.35
CA SER A 151 -30.17 43.74 28.56
C SER A 151 -30.93 43.10 27.41
N THR A 152 -32.24 43.12 27.56
CA THR A 152 -33.24 43.12 26.51
C THR A 152 -32.85 44.09 25.40
N SER A 153 -32.56 43.59 24.19
CA SER A 153 -32.60 44.43 22.99
C SER A 153 -33.15 43.64 21.82
N LYS A 154 -34.21 44.20 21.25
CA LYS A 154 -35.05 43.66 20.20
C LYS A 154 -34.28 43.69 18.87
N LEU A 155 -34.15 42.54 18.22
CA LEU A 155 -33.80 42.43 16.80
C LEU A 155 -34.94 41.69 16.08
N PRO A 156 -35.45 42.18 14.94
CA PRO A 156 -36.53 41.51 14.23
C PRO A 156 -35.99 40.26 13.53
N ILE A 157 -36.52 39.11 13.93
CA ILE A 157 -36.33 37.83 13.24
C ILE A 157 -37.04 37.94 11.88
N ARG A 158 -36.29 38.21 10.82
CA ARG A 158 -36.74 37.92 9.45
C ARG A 158 -36.31 36.50 9.12
N ALA A 159 -37.10 35.54 9.62
CA ALA A 159 -37.03 34.15 9.21
C ALA A 159 -37.54 34.04 7.77
N HIS A 160 -36.63 33.95 6.81
CA HIS A 160 -36.88 33.39 5.49
C HIS A 160 -35.62 32.66 5.04
N LEU A 161 -35.45 31.41 5.48
CA LEU A 161 -34.72 30.44 4.65
C LEU A 161 -35.73 29.87 3.65
N PRO A 162 -35.51 30.04 2.34
CA PRO A 162 -36.31 29.34 1.34
C PRO A 162 -35.88 27.86 1.33
N PHE A 163 -36.87 26.99 1.49
CA PHE A 163 -37.03 25.73 0.75
C PHE A 163 -35.75 25.20 0.07
N ALA A 164 -35.07 24.24 0.72
CA ALA A 164 -34.23 23.29 -0.01
C ALA A 164 -35.14 22.12 -0.45
N PRO A 165 -35.29 21.87 -1.77
CA PRO A 165 -36.14 20.81 -2.27
C PRO A 165 -35.43 19.45 -2.15
N SER A 166 -36.17 18.47 -1.62
CA SER A 166 -35.92 17.02 -1.70
C SER A 166 -34.52 16.53 -1.29
N ASP A 167 -34.25 16.53 0.01
CA ASP A 167 -33.30 15.58 0.61
C ASP A 167 -34.06 14.27 0.92
N PRO A 168 -33.89 13.18 0.15
CA PRO A 168 -34.57 11.90 0.41
C PRO A 168 -34.12 11.24 1.73
N LEU A 169 -33.08 11.76 2.40
CA LEU A 169 -32.57 11.28 3.69
C LEU A 169 -33.05 12.11 4.88
N ALA A 170 -33.83 13.17 4.66
CA ALA A 170 -34.37 14.01 5.73
C ALA A 170 -35.18 13.24 6.80
N PRO A 171 -35.99 12.20 6.47
CA PRO A 171 -36.71 11.42 7.49
C PRO A 171 -35.76 10.63 8.39
N TYR A 172 -34.71 10.03 7.80
CA TYR A 172 -33.76 9.21 8.53
C TYR A 172 -32.88 10.05 9.47
N ARG A 173 -32.50 11.24 9.02
CA ARG A 173 -31.74 12.21 9.83
C ARG A 173 -32.51 12.66 11.06
N ARG A 174 -33.83 12.88 10.93
CA ARG A 174 -34.68 13.31 12.05
C ARG A 174 -34.96 12.16 13.03
N TRP A 175 -35.20 10.96 12.51
CA TRP A 175 -35.33 9.75 13.34
C TRP A 175 -34.06 9.46 14.15
N PHE A 176 -32.88 9.56 13.51
CA PHE A 176 -31.59 9.36 14.17
C PHE A 176 -31.36 10.37 15.30
N LEU A 177 -31.62 11.66 15.07
CA LEU A 177 -31.46 12.69 16.11
C LEU A 177 -32.42 12.50 17.28
N ASP A 178 -33.67 12.10 17.03
CA ASP A 178 -34.63 11.82 18.10
C ASP A 178 -34.24 10.59 18.94
N HIS A 179 -33.59 9.58 18.33
CA HIS A 179 -33.26 8.32 19.01
C HIS A 179 -31.87 8.31 19.67
N PHE A 180 -30.95 9.18 19.23
CA PHE A 180 -29.59 9.26 19.79
C PHE A 180 -29.33 10.48 20.68
N ALA A 181 -30.24 11.47 20.73
CA ALA A 181 -30.06 12.65 21.59
C ALA A 181 -30.15 12.35 23.10
N PHE A 182 -30.67 11.17 23.51
CA PHE A 182 -30.85 10.83 24.93
C PHE A 182 -30.44 9.37 25.26
N PRO A 183 -29.14 9.04 25.29
CA PRO A 183 -28.71 7.69 25.64
C PRO A 183 -28.85 7.32 27.13
N TYR A 184 -29.24 8.27 28.01
CA TYR A 184 -29.33 8.04 29.46
C TYR A 184 -30.60 8.58 30.14
N LEU A 185 -31.64 9.00 29.41
CA LEU A 185 -32.95 9.21 30.04
C LEU A 185 -33.68 7.86 30.14
N THR A 186 -33.32 7.09 31.16
CA THR A 186 -34.11 5.92 31.56
C THR A 186 -35.47 6.40 32.07
N ALA A 187 -36.53 5.66 31.73
CA ALA A 187 -37.91 5.97 32.09
C ALA A 187 -38.24 5.93 33.61
N ALA A 188 -37.22 5.92 34.47
CA ALA A 188 -37.34 5.86 35.92
C ALA A 188 -37.46 7.25 36.59
N ASP A 189 -37.39 8.34 35.82
CA ASP A 189 -37.50 9.72 36.30
C ASP A 189 -38.85 10.39 35.90
N LYS A 190 -39.92 9.61 35.83
CA LYS A 190 -41.30 10.08 35.67
C LYS A 190 -42.17 9.69 36.87
#